data_AF-A0A8I1SBV5-F1
#
_entry.id   AF-A0A8I1SBV5-F1
#
_cell.length_a   1.000
_cell.length_b   1.000
_cell.length_c   1.000
_cell.angle_alpha   90.00
_cell.angle_beta   90.00
_cell.angle_gamma   90.00
#
_symmetry.space_group_name_H-M   'P 1'
#
loop_
_entity.id
_entity.type
_entity.pdbx_description
1 polymer ?
#
loop_
_entity_poly.entity_id
_entity_poly.type
_entity_poly.pdbx_seq_one_letter_code
_entity_poly.pdbx_strand_id
1 'polypeptide(L)'
;MQSRRLSGFGTEKDRLQPALLDRLTDHEPTRRTEQADAVYVTESRLRGALLRDLGWLLNASNASGQIDFSGLAHAEKSTLNYGMNPLAGQLLSDLDWKDVEANVSRAILAFEPRVLPESLSVTLLPSFDSLNHHNTLQFEIRCQFWSMPYPLELLLKTSLDLETGLVVLSDLKS
;
A
#
# COMPACT_ATOMS: atom_id res chain seq x y z
N MET A 1 -40.67 30.85 20.54
CA MET A 1 -39.49 30.36 21.29
C MET A 1 -38.86 29.22 20.52
N GLN A 2 -37.54 29.08 20.64
CA GLN A 2 -36.61 28.73 19.57
C GLN A 2 -36.70 27.30 19.01
N SER A 3 -36.55 27.27 17.68
CA SER A 3 -36.14 26.15 16.84
C SER A 3 -34.80 25.57 17.31
N ARG A 4 -34.77 24.27 17.62
CA ARG A 4 -33.54 23.52 17.85
C ARG A 4 -33.17 22.81 16.56
N ARG A 5 -32.45 23.51 15.68
CA ARG A 5 -31.84 22.91 14.49
C ARG A 5 -30.76 21.93 14.96
N LEU A 6 -30.98 20.65 14.69
CA LEU A 6 -29.93 19.62 14.71
C LEU A 6 -29.01 19.91 13.51
N SER A 7 -27.95 20.67 13.75
CA SER A 7 -26.90 20.94 12.75
C SER A 7 -25.86 19.82 12.77
N GLY A 8 -25.66 19.17 11.63
CA GLY A 8 -24.44 18.40 11.34
C GLY A 8 -24.64 16.90 11.06
N PHE A 9 -25.57 16.52 10.19
CA PHE A 9 -25.42 15.24 9.49
C PHE A 9 -24.31 15.40 8.46
N GLY A 10 -23.17 14.74 8.67
CA GLY A 10 -22.16 14.56 7.64
C GLY A 10 -22.85 14.04 6.38
N THR A 11 -22.62 14.71 5.25
CA THR A 11 -23.16 14.28 3.95
C THR A 11 -22.76 12.83 3.67
N GLU A 12 -23.54 12.06 2.91
CA GLU A 12 -23.25 10.65 2.59
C GLU A 12 -21.82 10.39 2.06
N LYS A 13 -21.12 11.44 1.62
CA LYS A 13 -19.70 11.46 1.26
C LYS A 13 -18.73 11.00 2.38
N ASP A 14 -19.09 11.08 3.66
CA ASP A 14 -18.15 10.83 4.78
C ASP A 14 -18.19 9.42 5.38
N ARG A 15 -18.93 8.47 4.79
CA ARG A 15 -19.15 7.15 5.40
C ARG A 15 -18.07 6.09 5.13
N LEU A 16 -16.80 6.46 5.16
CA LEU A 16 -15.71 5.49 5.10
C LEU A 16 -15.32 5.08 6.53
N GLN A 17 -15.49 3.80 6.84
CA GLN A 17 -15.04 3.24 8.12
C GLN A 17 -13.56 2.81 8.03
N PRO A 18 -12.76 3.03 9.09
CA PRO A 18 -11.39 2.58 9.10
C PRO A 18 -11.30 1.05 9.07
N ALA A 19 -10.15 0.54 8.58
CA ALA A 19 -9.87 -0.88 8.68
C ALA A 19 -9.90 -1.34 10.15
N LEU A 20 -10.12 -2.64 10.38
CA LEU A 20 -10.16 -3.20 11.74
C LEU A 20 -8.91 -2.85 12.54
N LEU A 21 -7.74 -2.95 11.92
CA LEU A 21 -6.47 -2.60 12.56
C LEU A 21 -6.45 -1.12 12.97
N ASP A 22 -6.86 -0.21 12.10
CA ASP A 22 -6.92 1.23 12.40
C ASP A 22 -7.95 1.58 13.48
N ARG A 23 -9.01 0.78 13.62
CA ARG A 23 -10.01 0.91 14.70
C ARG A 23 -9.52 0.38 16.04
N LEU A 24 -8.68 -0.65 16.02
CA LEU A 24 -8.13 -1.28 17.22
C LEU A 24 -6.80 -0.66 17.67
N THR A 25 -6.16 0.11 16.80
CA THR A 25 -4.90 0.78 17.11
C THR A 25 -5.19 2.13 17.76
N ASP A 26 -4.89 2.24 19.06
CA ASP A 26 -4.97 3.50 19.78
C ASP A 26 -3.69 4.33 19.57
N HIS A 27 -3.81 5.38 18.75
CA HIS A 27 -2.73 6.32 18.50
C HIS A 27 -2.66 7.46 19.54
N GLU A 28 -3.68 7.62 20.39
CA GLU A 28 -3.76 8.64 21.43
C GLU A 28 -4.03 8.02 22.82
N PRO A 29 -3.12 7.15 23.34
CA PRO A 29 -3.37 6.34 24.55
C PRO A 29 -3.59 7.17 25.82
N THR A 30 -3.24 8.46 25.80
CA THR A 30 -3.44 9.39 26.91
C THR A 30 -4.82 10.04 26.90
N ARG A 31 -5.60 9.88 25.82
CA ARG A 31 -6.89 10.53 25.62
C ARG A 31 -8.03 9.59 26.04
N ARG A 32 -8.72 9.94 27.13
CA ARG A 32 -9.74 9.07 27.77
C ARG A 32 -11.13 9.11 27.14
N THR A 33 -11.34 9.96 26.14
CA THR A 33 -12.64 10.16 25.48
C THR A 33 -12.45 10.24 23.98
N GLU A 34 -13.12 9.33 23.28
CA GLU A 34 -13.12 9.28 21.81
C GLU A 34 -13.97 10.43 21.24
N GLN A 35 -13.47 11.13 20.22
CA GLN A 35 -14.27 12.14 19.52
C GLN A 35 -15.24 11.46 18.55
N ALA A 36 -16.46 12.00 18.43
CA ALA A 36 -17.48 11.45 17.54
C ALA A 36 -17.05 11.41 16.05
N ASP A 37 -16.12 12.29 15.65
CA ASP A 37 -15.54 12.32 14.30
C ASP A 37 -14.49 11.22 14.05
N ALA A 38 -14.05 10.48 15.08
CA ALA A 38 -13.11 9.35 14.93
C ALA A 38 -13.72 8.15 14.19
N VAL A 39 -15.04 8.14 14.01
CA VAL A 39 -15.80 7.06 13.36
C VAL A 39 -15.66 7.11 11.83
N TYR A 40 -15.36 8.28 11.26
CA TYR A 40 -15.28 8.50 9.82
C TYR A 40 -13.84 8.78 9.37
N VAL A 41 -13.47 8.26 8.21
CA VAL A 41 -12.12 8.37 7.65
C VAL A 41 -12.12 9.39 6.52
N THR A 42 -11.29 10.41 6.66
CA THR A 42 -11.02 11.37 5.58
C THR A 42 -10.20 10.72 4.47
N GLU A 43 -10.25 11.26 3.26
CA GLU A 43 -9.39 10.81 2.14
C GLU A 43 -7.91 10.75 2.55
N SER A 44 -7.41 11.79 3.24
CA SER A 44 -6.02 11.85 3.68
C SER A 44 -5.66 10.70 4.64
N ARG A 45 -6.56 10.34 5.56
CA ARG A 45 -6.35 9.22 6.49
C ARG A 45 -6.42 7.88 5.77
N LEU A 46 -7.34 7.70 4.82
CA LEU A 46 -7.42 6.48 4.02
C LEU A 46 -6.16 6.27 3.16
N ARG A 47 -5.69 7.35 2.52
CA ARG A 47 -4.44 7.37 1.75
C ARG A 47 -3.24 7.05 2.62
N GLY A 48 -3.14 7.67 3.80
CA GLY A 48 -2.06 7.40 4.76
C GLY A 48 -2.04 5.94 5.23
N ALA A 49 -3.20 5.36 5.50
CA ALA A 49 -3.32 3.94 5.85
C ALA A 49 -2.85 3.03 4.70
N LEU A 50 -3.30 3.30 3.47
CA LEU A 50 -2.87 2.54 2.30
C LEU A 50 -1.36 2.65 2.04
N LEU A 51 -0.77 3.85 2.18
CA LEU A 51 0.67 4.06 2.04
C LEU A 51 1.48 3.27 3.07
N ARG A 52 1.04 3.29 4.33
CA ARG A 52 1.66 2.51 5.42
C ARG A 52 1.60 1.02 5.13
N ASP A 53 0.43 0.52 4.74
CA ASP A 53 0.21 -0.91 4.55
C ASP A 53 0.95 -1.43 3.30
N LEU A 54 1.00 -0.63 2.21
CA LEU A 54 1.90 -0.88 1.07
C LEU A 54 3.37 -0.86 1.47
N GLY A 55 3.76 0.06 2.35
CA GLY A 55 5.11 0.10 2.90
C GLY A 55 5.47 -1.19 3.65
N TRP A 56 4.57 -1.70 4.49
CA TRP A 56 4.76 -2.99 5.16
C TRP A 56 4.81 -4.16 4.17
N LEU A 57 3.93 -4.17 3.17
CA LEU A 57 3.87 -5.23 2.18
C LEU A 57 5.15 -5.32 1.34
N LEU A 58 5.62 -4.21 0.80
CA LEU A 58 6.78 -4.18 -0.08
C LEU A 58 8.12 -4.38 0.67
N ASN A 59 8.13 -4.18 1.99
CA ASN A 59 9.29 -4.45 2.84
C ASN A 59 9.23 -5.83 3.53
N ALA A 60 8.18 -6.62 3.31
CA ALA A 60 8.07 -7.98 3.81
C ALA A 60 8.54 -8.99 2.75
N SER A 61 9.35 -9.97 3.17
CA SER A 61 9.73 -11.10 2.33
C SER A 61 8.68 -12.22 2.45
N ASN A 62 8.16 -12.67 1.31
CA ASN A 62 7.22 -13.78 1.29
C ASN A 62 7.90 -15.13 1.58
N ALA A 63 7.10 -16.18 1.71
CA ALA A 63 7.57 -17.52 2.08
C ALA A 63 7.82 -18.44 0.87
N SER A 64 7.71 -17.93 -0.36
CA SER A 64 7.78 -18.74 -1.58
C SER A 64 9.17 -19.32 -1.85
N GLY A 65 10.22 -18.78 -1.22
CA GLY A 65 11.57 -19.34 -1.25
C GLY A 65 11.79 -20.50 -0.26
N GLN A 66 10.93 -20.63 0.75
CA GLN A 66 11.07 -21.60 1.85
C GLN A 66 9.98 -22.68 1.82
N ILE A 67 8.82 -22.38 1.24
CA ILE A 67 7.64 -23.25 1.20
C ILE A 67 7.27 -23.51 -0.27
N ASP A 68 7.20 -24.78 -0.64
CA ASP A 68 6.57 -25.19 -1.90
C ASP A 68 5.05 -25.14 -1.75
N PHE A 69 4.41 -24.22 -2.46
CA PHE A 69 2.96 -24.05 -2.46
C PHE A 69 2.24 -24.90 -3.53
N SER A 70 2.94 -25.83 -4.19
CA SER A 70 2.32 -26.74 -5.17
C SER A 70 1.12 -27.47 -4.57
N GLY A 71 -0.07 -27.29 -5.17
CA GLY A 71 -1.33 -27.83 -4.67
C GLY A 71 -1.94 -27.10 -3.46
N LEU A 72 -1.32 -26.01 -2.98
CA LEU A 72 -1.71 -25.26 -1.78
C LEU A 72 -2.09 -23.80 -2.10
N ALA A 73 -2.88 -23.57 -3.15
CA ALA A 73 -3.21 -22.23 -3.66
C ALA A 73 -3.87 -21.30 -2.62
N HIS A 74 -4.61 -21.84 -1.65
CA HIS A 74 -5.18 -21.04 -0.56
C HIS A 74 -4.14 -20.62 0.46
N ALA A 75 -3.13 -21.45 0.73
CA ALA A 75 -2.03 -21.10 1.63
C ALA A 75 -1.12 -20.04 0.98
N GLU A 76 -0.86 -20.16 -0.33
CA GLU A 76 -0.08 -19.19 -1.12
C GLU A 76 -0.68 -17.78 -1.10
N LYS A 77 -2.01 -17.67 -1.05
CA LYS A 77 -2.74 -16.39 -0.99
C LYS A 77 -3.08 -15.95 0.44
N SER A 78 -2.68 -16.72 1.44
CA SER A 78 -2.92 -16.41 2.84
C SER A 78 -1.82 -15.52 3.41
N THR A 79 -2.02 -15.06 4.64
CA THR A 79 -1.01 -14.30 5.39
C THR A 79 0.30 -15.07 5.59
N LEU A 80 0.33 -16.39 5.43
CA LEU A 80 1.56 -17.19 5.46
C LEU A 80 2.58 -16.77 4.38
N ASN A 81 2.11 -16.24 3.26
CA ASN A 81 2.94 -15.81 2.14
C ASN A 81 2.87 -14.29 1.93
N TYR A 82 2.57 -13.53 2.98
CA TYR A 82 2.52 -12.07 2.91
C TYR A 82 3.88 -11.48 2.55
N GLY A 83 3.88 -10.48 1.66
CA GLY A 83 5.08 -9.81 1.17
C GLY A 83 5.33 -10.04 -0.31
N MET A 84 6.52 -9.65 -0.76
CA MET A 84 7.01 -9.89 -2.11
C MET A 84 8.19 -10.86 -2.09
N ASN A 85 8.47 -11.49 -3.24
CA ASN A 85 9.67 -12.31 -3.35
C ASN A 85 10.92 -11.40 -3.13
N PRO A 86 11.86 -11.78 -2.26
CA PRO A 86 13.00 -10.93 -1.94
C PRO A 86 13.86 -10.65 -3.16
N LEU A 87 14.17 -9.37 -3.37
CA LEU A 87 15.02 -8.88 -4.46
C LEU A 87 16.44 -8.50 -3.98
N ALA A 88 16.66 -8.48 -2.65
CA ALA A 88 17.96 -8.17 -2.07
C ALA A 88 19.02 -9.20 -2.48
N GLY A 89 20.23 -8.72 -2.78
CA GLY A 89 21.37 -9.55 -3.17
C GLY A 89 21.35 -10.06 -4.61
N GLN A 90 20.34 -9.67 -5.41
CA GLN A 90 20.33 -9.95 -6.85
C GLN A 90 21.15 -8.90 -7.61
N LEU A 91 21.89 -9.33 -8.62
CA LEU A 91 22.64 -8.42 -9.49
C LEU A 91 21.70 -7.70 -10.44
N LEU A 92 21.87 -6.39 -10.58
CA LEU A 92 21.10 -5.54 -11.49
C LEU A 92 21.13 -6.05 -12.95
N SER A 93 22.24 -6.68 -13.37
CA SER A 93 22.41 -7.24 -14.71
C SER A 93 21.54 -8.47 -14.99
N ASP A 94 21.15 -9.18 -13.94
CA ASP A 94 20.51 -10.50 -14.03
C ASP A 94 19.00 -10.42 -13.76
N LEU A 95 18.52 -9.25 -13.33
CA LEU A 95 17.11 -8.97 -13.07
C LEU A 95 16.35 -8.72 -14.37
N ASP A 96 15.32 -9.53 -14.64
CA ASP A 96 14.29 -9.15 -15.61
C ASP A 96 13.32 -8.15 -14.95
N TRP A 97 13.29 -6.92 -15.48
CA TRP A 97 12.44 -5.86 -14.97
C TRP A 97 10.95 -6.23 -14.98
N LYS A 98 10.53 -7.03 -15.96
CA LYS A 98 9.14 -7.49 -16.03
C LYS A 98 8.79 -8.41 -14.86
N ASP A 99 9.76 -9.19 -14.39
CA ASP A 99 9.55 -10.05 -13.23
C ASP A 99 9.45 -9.24 -11.93
N VAL A 100 10.22 -8.15 -11.81
CA VAL A 100 10.10 -7.21 -10.67
C VAL A 100 8.73 -6.52 -10.67
N GLU A 101 8.30 -5.97 -11.82
CA GLU A 101 6.98 -5.34 -11.96
C GLU A 101 5.85 -6.32 -11.65
N ALA A 102 5.95 -7.56 -12.15
CA ALA A 102 4.98 -8.62 -11.89
C ALA A 102 4.99 -9.06 -10.42
N ASN A 103 6.15 -9.12 -9.77
CA ASN A 103 6.29 -9.47 -8.35
C ASN A 103 5.57 -8.44 -7.47
N VAL A 104 5.85 -7.16 -7.67
CA VAL A 104 5.18 -6.05 -6.96
C VAL A 104 3.67 -6.07 -7.22
N SER A 105 3.27 -6.18 -8.49
CA SER A 105 1.85 -6.19 -8.86
C SER A 105 1.10 -7.36 -8.22
N ARG A 106 1.68 -8.56 -8.23
CA ARG A 106 1.08 -9.76 -7.63
C ARG A 106 0.91 -9.62 -6.12
N ALA A 107 1.93 -9.08 -5.43
CA ALA A 107 1.85 -8.84 -3.99
C ALA A 107 0.72 -7.87 -3.64
N ILE A 108 0.63 -6.73 -4.35
CA ILE A 108 -0.42 -5.73 -4.12
C ILE A 108 -1.81 -6.33 -4.38
N LEU A 109 -2.01 -7.02 -5.50
CA LEU A 109 -3.31 -7.63 -5.83
C LEU A 109 -3.73 -8.72 -4.84
N ALA A 110 -2.78 -9.43 -4.24
CA ALA A 110 -3.06 -10.48 -3.27
C ALA A 110 -3.41 -9.93 -1.88
N PHE A 111 -2.73 -8.86 -1.44
CA PHE A 111 -2.74 -8.43 -0.05
C PHE A 111 -3.33 -7.03 0.20
N GLU A 112 -3.60 -6.24 -0.84
CA GLU A 112 -4.24 -4.93 -0.75
C GLU A 112 -5.60 -4.88 -1.46
N PRO A 113 -6.66 -5.44 -0.86
CA PRO A 113 -7.99 -5.53 -1.48
C PRO A 113 -8.68 -4.17 -1.68
N ARG A 114 -8.14 -3.09 -1.09
CA ARG A 114 -8.63 -1.71 -1.30
C ARG A 114 -8.26 -1.17 -2.67
N VAL A 115 -7.18 -1.68 -3.27
CA VAL A 115 -6.72 -1.27 -4.61
C VAL A 115 -7.62 -1.91 -5.67
N LEU A 116 -8.03 -1.13 -6.66
CA LEU A 116 -8.80 -1.60 -7.81
C LEU A 116 -7.88 -2.36 -8.78
N PRO A 117 -8.06 -3.68 -8.98
CA PRO A 117 -7.13 -4.48 -9.78
C PRO A 117 -6.91 -3.96 -11.20
N GLU A 118 -7.98 -3.52 -11.86
CA GLU A 118 -7.99 -3.00 -13.23
C GLU A 118 -7.22 -1.69 -13.40
N SER A 119 -6.96 -0.98 -12.31
CA SER A 119 -6.27 0.31 -12.31
C SER A 119 -4.79 0.21 -11.98
N LEU A 120 -4.34 -0.94 -11.46
CA LEU A 120 -2.97 -1.12 -10.98
C LEU A 120 -2.00 -1.22 -12.16
N SER A 121 -0.98 -0.38 -12.13
CA SER A 121 0.15 -0.40 -13.05
C SER A 121 1.43 -0.15 -12.25
N VAL A 122 2.43 -0.98 -12.49
CA VAL A 122 3.78 -0.83 -11.94
C VAL A 122 4.71 -0.67 -13.13
N THR A 123 5.54 0.37 -13.12
CA THR A 123 6.43 0.67 -14.25
C THR A 123 7.79 1.10 -13.75
N LEU A 124 8.84 0.44 -14.21
CA LEU A 124 10.21 0.85 -13.91
C LEU A 124 10.52 2.22 -14.53
N LEU A 125 11.14 3.09 -13.74
CA LEU A 125 11.61 4.38 -14.22
C LEU A 125 13.05 4.24 -14.74
N PRO A 126 13.34 4.71 -15.96
CA PRO A 126 14.71 4.72 -16.47
C PRO A 126 15.58 5.57 -15.55
N SER A 127 16.60 4.95 -14.97
CA SER A 127 17.56 5.63 -14.11
C SER A 127 18.52 6.43 -14.99
N PHE A 128 18.31 7.74 -15.08
CA PHE A 128 19.12 8.64 -15.93
C PHE A 128 20.51 8.96 -15.34
N ASP A 129 20.82 8.47 -14.14
CA ASP A 129 22.04 8.85 -13.41
C ASP A 129 22.85 7.62 -12.98
N SER A 130 23.46 7.00 -13.98
CA SER A 130 24.24 5.76 -13.89
C SER A 130 25.62 5.90 -13.22
N LEU A 131 25.95 7.08 -12.66
CA LEU A 131 27.26 7.34 -12.08
C LEU A 131 27.31 7.31 -10.54
N ASN A 132 26.17 7.29 -9.83
CA ASN A 132 26.15 7.32 -8.36
C ASN A 132 25.13 6.38 -7.67
N HIS A 133 24.25 5.69 -8.39
CA HIS A 133 23.22 4.80 -7.82
C HIS A 133 23.44 3.34 -8.24
N HIS A 134 24.57 2.74 -7.86
CA HIS A 134 24.98 1.43 -8.41
C HIS A 134 24.10 0.23 -7.99
N ASN A 135 23.09 0.40 -7.13
CA ASN A 135 22.21 -0.72 -6.77
C ASN A 135 20.81 -0.29 -6.31
N THR A 136 20.27 0.80 -6.88
CA THR A 136 18.92 1.28 -6.55
C THR A 136 18.01 1.23 -7.76
N LEU A 137 16.81 0.70 -7.58
CA LEU A 137 15.75 0.66 -8.58
C LEU A 137 14.65 1.64 -8.24
N GLN A 138 14.22 2.41 -9.23
CA GLN A 138 13.07 3.29 -9.10
C GLN A 138 11.92 2.78 -9.95
N PHE A 139 10.74 2.65 -9.37
CA PHE A 139 9.52 2.32 -10.11
C PHE A 139 8.35 3.19 -9.64
N GLU A 140 7.45 3.43 -10.58
CA GLU A 140 6.20 4.11 -10.36
C GLU A 140 5.09 3.08 -10.11
N ILE A 141 4.29 3.29 -9.07
CA ILE A 141 3.05 2.53 -8.84
C ILE A 141 1.88 3.48 -9.03
N ARG A 142 1.01 3.15 -9.99
CA ARG A 142 -0.23 3.86 -10.26
C ARG A 142 -1.40 2.96 -9.97
N CYS A 143 -2.37 3.45 -9.21
CA CYS A 143 -3.63 2.74 -9.01
C CYS A 143 -4.75 3.67 -8.56
N GLN A 144 -5.96 3.15 -8.58
CA GLN A 144 -7.10 3.69 -7.86
C GLN A 144 -7.41 2.79 -6.66
N PHE A 145 -7.95 3.38 -5.59
CA PHE A 145 -8.40 2.65 -4.42
C PHE A 145 -9.81 3.05 -4.02
N TRP A 146 -10.54 2.08 -3.47
CA TRP A 146 -11.95 2.24 -3.07
C TRP A 146 -12.12 3.36 -2.06
N SER A 147 -13.02 4.28 -2.38
CA SER A 147 -13.45 5.39 -1.54
C SER A 147 -14.88 5.76 -1.91
N MET A 148 -15.56 6.54 -1.06
CA MET A 148 -16.92 7.01 -1.26
C MET A 148 -16.91 8.52 -1.50
N PRO A 149 -17.67 9.03 -2.49
CA PRO A 149 -18.59 8.32 -3.38
C PRO A 149 -17.93 7.72 -4.64
N TYR A 150 -16.64 7.96 -4.88
CA TYR A 150 -15.90 7.46 -6.04
C TYR A 150 -14.47 7.04 -5.64
N PRO A 151 -13.85 6.12 -6.41
CA PRO A 151 -12.44 5.74 -6.21
C PRO A 151 -11.49 6.93 -6.32
N LEU A 152 -10.37 6.84 -5.61
CA LEU A 152 -9.35 7.87 -5.57
C LEU A 152 -8.07 7.40 -6.26
N GLU A 153 -7.42 8.29 -6.99
CA GLU A 153 -6.13 8.01 -7.63
C GLU A 153 -4.96 8.11 -6.64
N LEU A 154 -4.04 7.17 -6.76
CA LEU A 154 -2.76 7.09 -6.06
C LEU A 154 -1.63 6.96 -7.09
N LEU A 155 -0.60 7.77 -6.92
CA LEU A 155 0.59 7.74 -7.75
C LEU A 155 1.81 7.80 -6.85
N LEU A 156 2.59 6.74 -6.83
CA LEU A 156 3.74 6.59 -5.96
C LEU A 156 5.01 6.52 -6.79
N LYS A 157 6.04 7.25 -6.36
CA LYS A 157 7.42 6.87 -6.68
C LYS A 157 7.95 5.99 -5.58
N THR A 158 8.62 4.93 -5.97
CA THR A 158 9.27 4.03 -5.05
C THR A 158 10.75 3.91 -5.38
N SER A 159 11.55 3.67 -4.36
CA SER A 159 12.99 3.42 -4.47
C SER A 159 13.29 2.14 -3.71
N LEU A 160 13.78 1.12 -4.42
CA LEU A 160 14.23 -0.15 -3.88
C LEU A 160 15.76 -0.17 -3.89
N ASP A 161 16.34 -0.36 -2.71
CA ASP A 161 17.77 -0.62 -2.56
C ASP A 161 18.00 -2.15 -2.64
N LEU A 162 18.77 -2.60 -3.63
CA LEU A 162 19.02 -4.03 -3.87
C LEU A 162 20.10 -4.62 -2.95
N GLU A 163 20.85 -3.81 -2.20
CA GLU A 163 21.77 -4.33 -1.17
C GLU A 163 21.02 -4.70 0.09
N THR A 164 20.09 -3.83 0.50
CA THR A 164 19.35 -3.96 1.76
C THR A 164 17.96 -4.57 1.60
N GLY A 165 17.39 -4.52 0.39
CA GLY A 165 15.99 -4.86 0.12
C GLY A 165 14.98 -3.80 0.57
N LEU A 166 15.45 -2.64 1.05
CA LEU A 166 14.58 -1.60 1.58
C LEU A 166 13.81 -0.90 0.45
N VAL A 167 12.49 -0.83 0.59
CA VAL A 167 11.61 -0.08 -0.31
C VAL A 167 11.11 1.18 0.39
N VAL A 168 11.41 2.34 -0.19
CA VAL A 168 10.91 3.64 0.24
C VAL A 168 9.83 4.11 -0.71
N LEU A 169 8.66 4.49 -0.19
CA LEU A 169 7.52 4.97 -0.96
C LEU A 169 7.37 6.49 -0.76
N SER A 170 7.10 7.20 -1.85
CA SER A 170 6.82 8.65 -1.86
C SER A 170 5.58 8.93 -2.70
N ASP A 171 4.54 9.51 -2.08
CA ASP A 171 3.35 9.96 -2.80
C ASP A 171 3.67 11.21 -3.62
N LEU A 172 3.27 11.21 -4.89
CA LEU A 172 3.52 12.30 -5.83
C LEU A 172 2.43 13.38 -5.86
N LYS A 173 1.37 13.22 -5.07
CA LYS A 173 0.37 14.30 -4.92
C LYS A 173 0.93 15.44 -4.06
N SER A 174 1.09 16.61 -4.69
CA SER A 174 1.22 17.93 -4.06
C SER A 174 -0.14 18.49 -3.64
#